data_AF-A0A9W9DHH4-F1
#
_entry.id   AF-A0A9W9DHH4-F1
#
_cell.length_a   1.000
_cell.length_b   1.000
_cell.length_c   1.000
_cell.angle_alpha   90.00
_cell.angle_beta   90.00
_cell.angle_gamma   90.00
#
_symmetry.space_group_name_H-M   'P 1'
#
loop_
_entity.id
_entity.type
_entity.pdbx_description
1 polymer ?
#
loop_
_entity_poly.entity_id
_entity_poly.type
_entity_poly.pdbx_seq_one_letter_code
_entity_poly.pdbx_strand_id
1 'polypeptide(L)'
;MFIPYTEQDKQLNPTSTNWLQDRIVAFQRQRTPLSYAVRQTVIKFNDQMTDADKKSVAKHFIPWIRIFRQLTTNILTRGDQTGRGMTRAQAIEYLDWILEKLKVNQTQLKRPDVDPKHDRYSYEVWISWAVDTICDWPENLFQGQSTGDGGGHKVDVPNSMHTTPALQQRVQEARTNLKAFIQGLDVEHEIGDAPPIMYEEYIPGEDEWFLPYP
;
A
#
# COMPACT_ATOMS: atom_id res chain seq x y z
N MET A 1 -7.45 -4.27 -6.49
CA MET A 1 -6.73 -3.90 -7.71
C MET A 1 -6.54 -2.39 -7.75
N PHE A 2 -5.35 -1.93 -8.09
CA PHE A 2 -5.01 -0.52 -8.28
C PHE A 2 -4.81 -0.27 -9.77
N ILE A 3 -5.44 0.79 -10.25
CA ILE A 3 -5.38 1.20 -11.66
C ILE A 3 -4.73 2.59 -11.68
N PRO A 4 -3.43 2.67 -12.02
CA PRO A 4 -2.74 3.93 -12.26
C PRO A 4 -3.12 4.49 -13.63
N TYR A 5 -3.77 5.65 -13.63
CA TYR A 5 -4.14 6.39 -14.83
C TYR A 5 -3.05 7.37 -15.23
N THR A 6 -2.88 7.52 -16.53
CA THR A 6 -2.03 8.51 -17.18
C THR A 6 -2.87 9.54 -17.93
N GLU A 7 -2.27 10.65 -18.37
CA GLU A 7 -3.01 11.64 -19.17
C GLU A 7 -3.55 11.07 -20.48
N GLN A 8 -2.90 10.04 -21.03
CA GLN A 8 -3.38 9.40 -22.26
C GLN A 8 -4.55 8.47 -22.02
N ASP A 9 -4.68 7.88 -20.83
CA ASP A 9 -5.82 7.03 -20.49
C ASP A 9 -7.13 7.82 -20.40
N LYS A 10 -7.03 9.15 -20.26
CA LYS A 10 -8.16 10.07 -20.32
C LYS A 10 -8.54 10.42 -21.77
N GLN A 11 -7.74 10.04 -22.76
CA GLN A 11 -8.00 10.32 -24.17
C GLN A 11 -8.77 9.14 -24.79
N LEU A 12 -9.78 9.45 -25.62
CA LEU A 12 -10.61 8.44 -26.28
C LEU A 12 -9.82 7.55 -27.28
N ASN A 13 -8.66 8.01 -27.75
CA ASN A 13 -7.79 7.29 -28.68
C ASN A 13 -6.32 7.45 -28.25
N PRO A 14 -5.84 6.69 -27.26
CA PRO A 14 -4.45 6.79 -26.80
C PRO A 14 -3.49 6.36 -27.90
N THR A 15 -2.51 7.21 -28.23
CA THR A 15 -1.55 6.98 -29.33
C THR A 15 -0.13 6.61 -28.87
N SER A 16 0.14 6.42 -27.58
CA SER A 16 1.51 6.10 -27.13
C SER A 16 1.94 4.72 -27.56
N THR A 17 2.98 4.72 -28.37
CA THR A 17 3.78 3.53 -28.70
C THR A 17 4.71 3.12 -27.56
N ASN A 18 4.81 3.91 -26.48
CA ASN A 18 5.69 3.64 -25.34
C ASN A 18 4.99 3.90 -24.00
N TRP A 19 3.95 3.11 -23.75
CA TRP A 19 3.06 3.25 -22.59
C TRP A 19 3.78 3.20 -21.22
N LEU A 20 4.97 2.61 -21.15
CA LEU A 20 5.82 2.60 -19.95
C LEU A 20 6.38 3.97 -19.57
N GLN A 21 6.50 4.87 -20.55
CA GLN A 21 6.98 6.24 -20.35
C GLN A 21 5.85 7.23 -20.06
N ASP A 22 4.60 6.79 -20.14
CA ASP A 22 3.48 7.64 -19.77
C ASP A 22 3.48 7.89 -18.26
N ARG A 23 3.18 9.13 -17.88
CA ARG A 23 3.20 9.60 -16.49
C ARG A 23 1.90 9.32 -15.80
N ILE A 24 2.01 8.77 -14.60
CA ILE A 24 0.87 8.49 -13.73
C ILE A 24 0.40 9.81 -13.11
N VAL A 25 -0.89 10.09 -13.27
CA VAL A 25 -1.53 11.32 -12.80
C VAL A 25 -2.68 11.06 -11.85
N ALA A 26 -3.17 9.82 -11.77
CA ALA A 26 -4.14 9.40 -10.77
C ALA A 26 -3.99 7.93 -10.43
N PHE A 27 -4.48 7.55 -9.24
CA PHE A 27 -4.65 6.16 -8.83
C PHE A 27 -6.11 5.93 -8.49
N GLN A 28 -6.69 4.89 -9.07
CA GLN A 28 -7.96 4.34 -8.60
C GLN A 28 -7.68 3.04 -7.86
N ARG A 29 -8.37 2.86 -6.74
CA ARG A 29 -8.35 1.61 -5.97
C ARG A 29 -9.69 0.92 -6.11
N GLN A 30 -9.72 -0.22 -6.78
CA GLN A 30 -10.78 -1.19 -6.64
C GLN A 30 -10.45 -2.10 -5.45
N ARG A 31 -11.31 -2.14 -4.43
CA ARG A 31 -11.07 -3.00 -3.27
C ARG A 31 -11.10 -4.47 -3.69
N THR A 32 -9.97 -5.16 -3.56
CA THR A 32 -9.94 -6.62 -3.54
C THR A 32 -9.48 -7.01 -2.13
N PRO A 33 -10.35 -7.58 -1.27
CA PRO A 33 -9.91 -8.00 0.05
C PRO A 33 -8.83 -9.07 -0.11
N LEU A 34 -7.68 -8.90 0.54
CA LEU A 34 -6.72 -9.98 0.70
C LEU A 34 -7.42 -11.16 1.36
N SER A 35 -7.07 -12.38 0.95
CA SER A 35 -7.59 -13.56 1.62
C SER A 35 -7.13 -13.56 3.09
N TYR A 36 -8.07 -13.82 3.99
CA TYR A 36 -7.83 -13.88 5.44
C TYR A 36 -6.65 -14.81 5.79
N ALA A 37 -6.46 -15.87 5.01
CA ALA A 37 -5.38 -16.85 5.18
C ALA A 37 -3.97 -16.23 5.07
N VAL A 38 -3.75 -15.29 4.14
CA VAL A 38 -2.43 -14.64 3.96
C VAL A 38 -2.11 -13.69 5.11
N ARG A 39 -3.14 -13.06 5.69
CA ARG A 39 -2.97 -12.16 6.84
C ARG A 39 -2.63 -12.92 8.13
N GLN A 40 -3.12 -14.16 8.27
CA GLN A 40 -2.90 -14.98 9.47
C GLN A 40 -1.54 -15.67 9.51
N THR A 41 -0.98 -16.10 8.38
CA THR A 41 0.29 -16.86 8.35
C THR A 41 1.52 -16.03 8.71
N VAL A 42 1.38 -14.71 8.74
CA VAL A 42 2.47 -13.76 8.87
C VAL A 42 2.67 -13.28 10.31
N ILE A 43 1.63 -13.36 11.14
CA ILE A 43 1.67 -12.85 12.52
C ILE A 43 2.22 -13.94 13.44
N LYS A 44 3.41 -13.71 13.98
CA LYS A 44 4.00 -14.59 15.00
C LYS A 44 3.27 -14.39 16.33
N PHE A 45 2.47 -15.38 16.71
CA PHE A 45 1.83 -15.42 18.03
C PHE A 45 2.87 -15.62 19.14
N ASN A 46 2.67 -14.96 20.28
CA ASN A 46 3.43 -15.23 21.50
C ASN A 46 2.54 -15.95 22.53
N ASP A 47 3.17 -16.57 23.52
CA ASP A 47 2.50 -17.40 24.54
C ASP A 47 1.59 -16.60 25.49
N GLN A 48 1.69 -15.27 25.48
CA GLN A 48 0.88 -14.38 26.31
C GLN A 48 -0.40 -13.90 25.61
N MET A 49 -0.58 -14.23 24.32
CA MET A 49 -1.79 -13.89 23.57
C MET A 49 -2.94 -14.82 23.94
N THR A 50 -4.10 -14.25 24.26
CA THR A 50 -5.32 -15.01 24.50
C THR A 50 -5.83 -15.64 23.20
N ASP A 51 -6.67 -16.66 23.27
CA ASP A 51 -7.31 -17.22 22.08
C ASP A 51 -8.21 -16.21 21.35
N ALA A 52 -8.74 -15.22 22.07
CA ALA A 52 -9.47 -14.11 21.49
C ALA A 52 -8.53 -13.20 20.67
N ASP A 53 -7.33 -12.91 21.18
CA ASP A 53 -6.32 -12.13 20.44
C ASP A 53 -5.87 -12.85 19.18
N LYS A 54 -5.68 -14.17 19.24
CA LYS A 54 -5.27 -14.99 18.09
C LYS A 54 -6.31 -15.02 16.97
N LYS A 55 -7.59 -14.89 17.33
CA LYS A 55 -8.73 -14.83 16.41
C LYS A 55 -9.10 -13.41 15.98
N SER A 56 -8.44 -12.39 16.53
CA SER A 56 -8.73 -10.99 16.21
C SER A 56 -8.25 -10.62 14.80
N VAL A 57 -8.84 -9.57 14.22
CA VAL A 57 -8.41 -9.05 12.92
C VAL A 57 -7.00 -8.46 13.06
N ALA A 58 -6.14 -8.76 12.09
CA ALA A 58 -4.81 -8.14 11.99
C ALA A 58 -4.92 -6.61 11.88
N LYS A 59 -4.11 -5.91 12.65
CA LYS A 59 -4.00 -4.46 12.73
C LYS A 59 -2.63 -4.00 12.22
N HIS A 60 -2.52 -2.72 11.88
CA HIS A 60 -1.28 -2.09 11.41
C HIS A 60 -0.77 -1.09 12.42
N PHE A 61 0.54 -1.08 12.69
CA PHE A 61 1.12 -0.01 13.52
C PHE A 61 1.02 1.33 12.81
N ILE A 62 1.62 1.41 11.62
CA ILE A 62 1.39 2.53 10.70
C ILE A 62 0.17 2.15 9.85
N PRO A 63 -0.95 2.88 9.94
CA PRO A 63 -2.17 2.49 9.26
C PRO A 63 -1.97 2.35 7.75
N TRP A 64 -2.58 1.32 7.19
CA TRP A 64 -2.53 1.00 5.76
C TRP A 64 -2.74 2.25 4.89
N ILE A 65 -3.74 3.08 5.22
CA ILE A 65 -4.08 4.27 4.44
C ILE A 65 -2.97 5.33 4.42
N ARG A 66 -2.15 5.42 5.48
CA ARG A 66 -1.03 6.36 5.53
C ARG A 66 0.08 5.93 4.58
N ILE A 67 0.43 4.65 4.64
CA ILE A 67 1.45 4.06 3.76
C ILE A 67 0.99 4.24 2.32
N PHE A 68 -0.24 3.84 2.01
CA PHE A 68 -0.81 3.98 0.68
C PHE A 68 -0.81 5.43 0.18
N ARG A 69 -1.33 6.39 0.97
CA ARG A 69 -1.35 7.81 0.61
C ARG A 69 0.05 8.35 0.34
N GLN A 70 1.05 7.97 1.13
CA GLN A 70 2.41 8.44 0.90
C GLN A 70 3.04 7.81 -0.33
N LEU A 71 2.82 6.50 -0.57
CA LEU A 71 3.29 5.83 -1.78
C LEU A 71 2.71 6.49 -3.03
N THR A 72 1.40 6.70 -3.08
CA THR A 72 0.75 7.33 -4.24
C THR A 72 1.14 8.79 -4.37
N THR A 73 1.28 9.54 -3.27
CA THR A 73 1.81 10.91 -3.31
C THR A 73 3.19 10.94 -3.96
N ASN A 74 4.10 10.07 -3.54
CA ASN A 74 5.45 10.01 -4.11
C ASN A 74 5.39 9.66 -5.60
N ILE A 75 4.58 8.70 -6.00
CA ILE A 75 4.40 8.34 -7.41
C ILE A 75 3.81 9.50 -8.21
N LEU A 76 2.85 10.25 -7.67
CA LEU A 76 2.16 11.32 -8.37
C LEU A 76 2.94 12.64 -8.42
N THR A 77 3.94 12.84 -7.55
CA THR A 77 4.61 14.14 -7.38
C THR A 77 6.13 14.12 -7.52
N ARG A 78 6.78 12.95 -7.52
CA ARG A 78 8.25 12.82 -7.48
C ARG A 78 8.86 12.09 -8.67
N GLY A 79 8.22 12.13 -9.84
CA GLY A 79 8.74 11.51 -11.06
C GLY A 79 9.97 12.16 -11.64
N ASP A 80 10.13 13.47 -11.48
CA ASP A 80 11.33 14.18 -11.90
C ASP A 80 11.53 15.49 -11.12
N GLN A 81 12.63 16.19 -11.42
CA GLN A 81 12.96 17.51 -10.86
C GLN A 81 11.93 18.61 -11.19
N THR A 82 10.93 18.32 -12.03
CA THR A 82 9.89 19.28 -12.44
C THR A 82 8.59 19.13 -11.65
N GLY A 83 8.55 18.24 -10.64
CA GLY A 83 7.38 18.04 -9.79
C GLY A 83 6.24 17.30 -10.47
N ARG A 84 6.54 16.56 -11.56
CA ARG A 84 5.56 15.73 -12.27
C ARG A 84 5.55 14.32 -11.70
N GLY A 85 4.44 13.61 -11.89
CA GLY A 85 4.33 12.19 -11.55
C GLY A 85 5.35 11.31 -12.28
N MET A 86 5.67 10.19 -11.64
CA MET A 86 6.51 9.12 -12.16
C MET A 86 5.90 8.54 -13.43
N THR A 87 6.76 8.13 -14.36
CA THR A 87 6.34 7.22 -15.42
C THR A 87 6.02 5.84 -14.85
N ARG A 88 5.31 5.01 -15.61
CA ARG A 88 5.07 3.62 -15.19
C ARG A 88 6.37 2.87 -14.91
N ALA A 89 7.39 3.05 -15.76
CA ALA A 89 8.71 2.47 -15.56
C ALA A 89 9.38 2.94 -14.25
N GLN A 90 9.33 4.24 -13.96
CA GLN A 90 9.87 4.78 -12.70
C GLN A 90 9.12 4.26 -11.47
N ALA A 91 7.80 4.11 -11.57
CA ALA A 91 6.99 3.53 -10.49
C ALA A 91 7.35 2.05 -10.24
N ILE A 92 7.69 1.28 -11.29
CA ILE A 92 8.22 -0.08 -11.11
C ILE A 92 9.50 -0.04 -10.30
N GLU A 93 10.48 0.75 -10.73
CA GLU A 93 11.79 0.85 -10.09
C GLU A 93 11.67 1.31 -8.63
N TYR A 94 10.82 2.30 -8.37
CA TYR A 94 10.57 2.82 -7.02
C TYR A 94 9.98 1.75 -6.10
N LEU A 95 8.96 1.02 -6.54
CA LEU A 95 8.30 0.00 -5.72
C LEU A 95 9.17 -1.26 -5.57
N ASP A 96 9.87 -1.71 -6.62
CA ASP A 96 10.84 -2.81 -6.52
C ASP A 96 11.95 -2.48 -5.51
N TRP A 97 12.46 -1.24 -5.51
CA TRP A 97 13.46 -0.80 -4.52
C TRP A 97 12.91 -0.88 -3.09
N ILE A 98 11.67 -0.43 -2.84
CA ILE A 98 11.06 -0.54 -1.49
C ILE A 98 10.90 -2.01 -1.10
N LEU A 99 10.38 -2.85 -2.00
CA LEU A 99 10.16 -4.28 -1.75
C LEU A 99 11.48 -5.01 -1.42
N GLU A 100 12.57 -4.66 -2.10
CA GLU A 100 13.91 -5.17 -1.82
C GLU A 100 14.40 -4.74 -0.43
N LYS A 101 14.25 -3.45 -0.08
CA LYS A 101 14.65 -2.91 1.23
C LYS A 101 13.84 -3.51 2.38
N LEU A 102 12.55 -3.77 2.16
CA LEU A 102 11.68 -4.47 3.10
C LEU A 102 11.90 -5.99 3.11
N LYS A 103 12.79 -6.52 2.26
CA LYS A 103 13.14 -7.94 2.14
C LYS A 103 11.92 -8.83 1.92
N VAL A 104 10.97 -8.36 1.11
CA VAL A 104 9.70 -9.08 0.87
C VAL A 104 9.93 -10.47 0.27
N ASN A 105 10.99 -10.65 -0.53
CA ASN A 105 11.39 -11.95 -1.07
C ASN A 105 11.79 -12.99 0.00
N GLN A 106 12.04 -12.57 1.24
CA GLN A 106 12.30 -13.45 2.39
C GLN A 106 11.01 -13.78 3.17
N THR A 107 9.88 -13.22 2.76
CA THR A 107 8.57 -13.45 3.37
C THR A 107 7.82 -14.55 2.62
N GLN A 108 6.68 -14.99 3.17
CA GLN A 108 5.80 -15.95 2.50
C GLN A 108 4.96 -15.33 1.36
N LEU A 109 5.07 -14.01 1.15
CA LEU A 109 4.31 -13.31 0.12
C LEU A 109 4.90 -13.60 -1.26
N LYS A 110 4.14 -14.32 -2.09
CA LYS A 110 4.57 -14.68 -3.43
C LYS A 110 4.32 -13.51 -4.39
N ARG A 111 5.36 -13.10 -5.11
CA ARG A 111 5.26 -12.19 -6.26
C ARG A 111 4.39 -12.85 -7.34
N PRO A 112 3.46 -12.12 -7.99
CA PRO A 112 2.71 -12.67 -9.12
C PRO A 112 3.68 -13.03 -10.24
N ASP A 113 3.38 -14.11 -10.96
CA ASP A 113 4.16 -14.59 -12.11
C ASP A 113 3.80 -13.79 -13.37
N VAL A 114 4.07 -12.48 -13.31
CA VAL A 114 3.83 -11.52 -14.40
C VAL A 114 5.03 -10.59 -14.54
N ASP A 115 5.38 -10.24 -15.77
CA ASP A 115 6.35 -9.17 -16.04
C ASP A 115 5.60 -7.83 -16.08
N PRO A 116 5.83 -6.90 -15.12
CA PRO A 116 5.15 -5.61 -15.10
C PRO A 116 5.47 -4.73 -16.32
N LYS A 117 6.46 -5.08 -17.14
CA LYS A 117 6.84 -4.35 -18.35
C LYS A 117 6.22 -4.91 -19.63
N HIS A 118 5.54 -6.06 -19.57
CA HIS A 118 5.01 -6.73 -20.75
C HIS A 118 3.82 -5.99 -21.36
N ASP A 119 2.79 -5.75 -20.56
CA ASP A 119 1.58 -5.06 -20.96
C ASP A 119 0.92 -4.36 -19.76
N ARG A 120 -0.14 -3.59 -20.05
CA ARG A 120 -0.88 -2.82 -19.05
C ARG A 120 -1.51 -3.70 -17.97
N TYR A 121 -2.06 -4.85 -18.36
CA TYR A 121 -2.70 -5.76 -17.42
C TYR A 121 -1.69 -6.30 -16.40
N SER A 122 -0.56 -6.79 -16.88
CA SER A 122 0.55 -7.30 -16.08
C SER A 122 1.10 -6.24 -15.13
N TYR A 123 1.18 -5.00 -15.61
CA TYR A 123 1.53 -3.85 -14.78
C TYR A 123 0.53 -3.58 -13.66
N GLU A 124 -0.77 -3.57 -13.97
CA GLU A 124 -1.84 -3.33 -12.98
C GLU A 124 -1.92 -4.45 -11.93
N VAL A 125 -1.75 -5.70 -12.33
CA VAL A 125 -1.64 -6.85 -11.41
C VAL A 125 -0.43 -6.68 -10.48
N TRP A 126 0.73 -6.38 -11.06
CA TRP A 126 1.97 -6.26 -10.31
C TRP A 126 1.97 -5.06 -9.36
N ILE A 127 1.55 -3.87 -9.82
CA ILE A 127 1.52 -2.67 -8.98
C ILE A 127 0.53 -2.85 -7.83
N SER A 128 -0.58 -3.55 -8.09
CA SER A 128 -1.54 -3.87 -7.04
C SER A 128 -0.92 -4.72 -5.94
N TRP A 129 -0.26 -5.80 -6.36
CA TRP A 129 0.45 -6.67 -5.45
C TRP A 129 1.54 -5.92 -4.69
N ALA A 130 2.33 -5.08 -5.37
CA ALA A 130 3.44 -4.35 -4.75
C ALA A 130 2.93 -3.37 -3.68
N VAL A 131 1.92 -2.56 -4.00
CA VAL A 131 1.33 -1.60 -3.07
C VAL A 131 0.69 -2.31 -1.87
N ASP A 132 -0.13 -3.34 -2.11
CA ASP A 132 -0.74 -4.09 -1.01
C ASP A 132 0.31 -4.77 -0.13
N THR A 133 1.36 -5.34 -0.74
CA THR A 133 2.45 -6.00 -0.01
C THR A 133 3.24 -5.03 0.87
N ILE A 134 3.49 -3.82 0.40
CA ILE A 134 4.18 -2.78 1.21
C ILE A 134 3.27 -2.31 2.34
N CYS A 135 1.97 -2.07 2.06
CA CYS A 135 1.04 -1.59 3.07
C CYS A 135 0.73 -2.65 4.14
N ASP A 136 0.58 -3.91 3.72
CA ASP A 136 0.36 -5.09 4.58
C ASP A 136 1.68 -5.81 4.93
N TRP A 137 2.80 -5.08 4.97
CA TRP A 137 4.10 -5.67 5.25
C TRP A 137 4.11 -6.36 6.64
N PRO A 138 4.51 -7.64 6.73
CA PRO A 138 4.52 -8.46 7.95
C PRO A 138 4.93 -7.79 9.25
N GLU A 139 6.03 -7.04 9.22
CA GLU A 139 6.61 -6.45 10.43
C GLU A 139 5.78 -5.25 10.93
N ASN A 140 4.94 -4.67 10.06
CA ASN A 140 3.98 -3.63 10.41
C ASN A 140 2.65 -4.19 10.96
N LEU A 141 2.45 -5.52 10.97
CA LEU A 141 1.21 -6.16 11.38
C LEU A 141 1.27 -6.71 12.81
N PHE A 142 0.16 -6.60 13.53
CA PHE A 142 -0.03 -7.22 14.85
C PHE A 142 -1.49 -7.61 15.13
N GLN A 143 -1.72 -8.31 16.23
CA GLN A 143 -3.05 -8.73 16.68
C GLN A 143 -3.22 -8.44 18.18
N GLY A 144 -4.48 -8.35 18.62
CA GLY A 144 -4.85 -8.05 20.00
C GLY A 144 -5.41 -6.65 20.20
N GLN A 145 -5.66 -6.28 21.45
CA GLN A 145 -6.21 -4.97 21.80
C GLN A 145 -5.21 -3.84 21.53
N SER A 146 -5.73 -2.69 21.12
CA SER A 146 -4.93 -1.52 20.75
C SER A 146 -5.70 -0.22 20.99
N THR A 147 -5.01 0.91 20.84
CA THR A 147 -5.58 2.25 20.96
C THR A 147 -6.55 2.61 19.83
N GLY A 148 -6.56 1.82 18.76
CA GLY A 148 -7.29 2.05 17.51
C GLY A 148 -6.55 3.05 16.61
N ASP A 149 -6.70 2.91 15.30
CA ASP A 149 -6.10 3.81 14.31
C ASP A 149 -6.97 5.04 13.97
N GLY A 150 -8.17 5.12 14.55
CA GLY A 150 -9.14 6.18 14.28
C GLY A 150 -9.55 6.26 12.80
N GLY A 151 -9.62 5.14 12.08
CA GLY A 151 -9.84 5.14 10.63
C GLY A 151 -8.59 5.51 9.82
N GLY A 152 -7.42 5.34 10.43
CA GLY A 152 -6.10 5.63 9.85
C GLY A 152 -5.57 7.04 10.12
N HIS A 153 -6.27 7.83 10.93
CA HIS A 153 -5.89 9.18 11.33
C HIS A 153 -4.82 9.20 12.43
N LYS A 154 -4.60 8.10 13.16
CA LYS A 154 -3.54 7.97 14.17
C LYS A 154 -2.83 6.61 14.06
N VAL A 155 -1.58 6.57 14.52
CA VAL A 155 -0.81 5.31 14.65
C VAL A 155 -1.54 4.39 15.62
N ASP A 156 -1.69 3.11 15.27
CA ASP A 156 -2.28 2.12 16.16
C ASP A 156 -1.19 1.49 17.03
N VAL A 157 -1.39 1.50 18.34
CA VAL A 157 -0.42 0.98 19.30
C VAL A 157 -1.08 -0.14 20.11
N PRO A 158 -0.45 -1.33 20.23
CA PRO A 158 -0.96 -2.38 21.08
C PRO A 158 -1.09 -1.89 22.52
N ASN A 159 -2.16 -2.31 23.20
CA ASN A 159 -2.34 -1.97 24.60
C ASN A 159 -1.24 -2.63 25.44
N SER A 160 -0.79 -1.94 26.49
CA SER A 160 0.35 -2.35 27.33
C SER A 160 0.26 -3.77 27.87
N MET A 161 -0.95 -4.29 28.15
CA MET A 161 -1.18 -5.66 28.61
C MET A 161 -0.90 -6.74 27.56
N HIS A 162 -0.80 -6.38 26.28
CA HIS A 162 -0.51 -7.28 25.16
C HIS A 162 0.82 -6.95 24.47
N THR A 163 1.60 -6.04 25.05
CA THR A 163 2.85 -5.56 24.44
C THR A 163 4.05 -6.24 25.08
N THR A 164 4.69 -7.16 24.36
CA THR A 164 5.98 -7.73 24.77
C THR A 164 7.13 -6.83 24.34
N PRO A 165 8.31 -6.87 25.00
CA PRO A 165 9.49 -6.14 24.53
C PRO A 165 9.86 -6.47 23.08
N ALA A 166 9.70 -7.73 22.67
CA ALA A 166 9.92 -8.15 21.29
C ALA A 166 8.93 -7.50 20.31
N LEU A 167 7.66 -7.34 20.70
CA LEU A 167 6.69 -6.62 19.89
C LEU A 167 7.07 -5.14 19.78
N GLN A 168 7.45 -4.47 20.87
CA GLN A 168 7.89 -3.07 20.86
C GLN A 168 9.10 -2.85 19.96
N GLN A 169 10.09 -3.74 20.04
CA GLN A 169 11.27 -3.68 19.20
C GLN A 169 10.90 -3.81 17.71
N ARG A 170 10.11 -4.84 17.37
CA ARG A 170 9.63 -5.05 16.00
C ARG A 170 8.85 -3.86 15.46
N VAL A 171 8.00 -3.25 16.27
CA VAL A 171 7.27 -2.00 15.93
C VAL A 171 8.23 -0.89 15.59
N GLN A 172 9.23 -0.67 16.45
CA GLN A 172 10.16 0.42 16.27
C GLN A 172 11.05 0.21 15.03
N GLU A 173 11.45 -1.03 14.77
CA GLU A 173 12.15 -1.42 13.55
C GLU A 173 11.26 -1.21 12.32
N ALA A 174 9.99 -1.61 12.37
CA ALA A 174 9.05 -1.42 11.27
C ALA A 174 8.84 0.06 10.94
N ARG A 175 8.68 0.91 11.96
CA ARG A 175 8.58 2.37 11.81
C ARG A 175 9.83 2.96 11.19
N THR A 176 10.99 2.55 11.67
CA THR A 176 12.29 3.03 11.17
C THR A 176 12.47 2.65 9.70
N ASN A 177 12.19 1.39 9.36
CA ASN A 177 12.32 0.87 8.00
C ASN A 177 11.35 1.57 7.04
N LEU A 178 10.06 1.64 7.39
CA LEU A 178 9.06 2.29 6.53
C LEU A 178 9.34 3.79 6.35
N LYS A 179 9.77 4.51 7.41
CA LYS A 179 10.17 5.93 7.32
C LYS A 179 11.42 6.12 6.45
N ALA A 180 12.39 5.20 6.53
CA ALA A 180 13.62 5.28 5.75
C ALA A 180 13.39 5.02 4.26
N PHE A 181 12.43 4.14 3.91
CA PHE A 181 12.20 3.72 2.53
C PHE A 181 11.04 4.46 1.86
N ILE A 182 10.09 5.01 2.62
CA ILE A 182 8.96 5.75 2.09
C ILE A 182 9.12 7.22 2.49
N GLN A 183 9.76 7.99 1.60
CA GLN A 183 10.07 9.39 1.87
C GLN A 183 8.80 10.18 2.20
N GLY A 184 8.83 10.91 3.32
CA GLY A 184 7.72 11.75 3.79
C GLY A 184 6.67 11.01 4.61
N LEU A 185 6.79 9.69 4.82
CA LEU A 185 5.82 8.93 5.60
C LEU A 185 5.82 9.40 7.07
N ASP A 186 4.66 9.89 7.52
CA ASP A 186 4.45 10.18 8.93
C ASP A 186 4.14 8.91 9.73
N VAL A 187 5.10 8.57 10.61
CA VAL A 187 5.05 7.39 11.48
C VAL A 187 4.93 7.77 12.95
N GLU A 188 4.72 9.05 13.29
CA GLU A 188 4.80 9.55 14.66
C GLU A 188 3.60 10.41 15.09
N HIS A 189 3.02 11.21 14.19
CA HIS A 189 2.02 12.20 14.55
C HIS A 189 0.59 11.76 14.24
N GLU A 190 -0.39 12.37 14.91
CA GLU A 190 -1.77 12.38 14.43
C GLU A 190 -1.82 13.16 13.11
N ILE A 191 -2.52 12.64 12.10
CA ILE A 191 -2.73 13.42 10.87
C ILE A 191 -3.70 14.54 11.24
N GLY A 192 -3.16 15.72 11.53
CA GLY A 192 -3.95 16.95 11.47
C GLY A 192 -4.42 17.17 10.04
N ASP A 193 -5.64 17.69 9.87
CA ASP A 193 -6.45 17.89 8.65
C ASP A 193 -5.68 18.13 7.34
N ALA A 194 -4.96 17.11 6.85
CA ALA A 194 -4.32 17.16 5.55
C ALA A 194 -5.42 17.13 4.50
N PRO A 195 -5.39 18.02 3.50
CA PRO A 195 -6.42 18.06 2.47
C PRO A 195 -6.54 16.68 1.82
N PRO A 196 -7.78 16.20 1.57
CA PRO A 196 -7.98 14.92 0.91
C PRO A 196 -7.30 14.97 -0.45
N ILE A 197 -6.32 14.08 -0.67
CA ILE A 197 -5.96 13.70 -2.03
C ILE A 197 -7.23 13.12 -2.62
N MET A 198 -7.73 13.69 -3.73
CA MET A 198 -8.94 13.21 -4.40
C MET A 198 -8.73 11.76 -4.82
N TYR A 199 -9.18 10.82 -3.98
CA TYR A 199 -9.45 9.45 -4.38
C TYR A 199 -10.89 9.43 -4.85
N GLU A 200 -11.11 9.14 -6.13
CA GLU A 200 -12.44 8.71 -6.56
C GLU A 200 -12.62 7.27 -6.07
N GLU A 201 -13.37 7.13 -4.97
CA GLU A 201 -13.80 5.84 -4.46
C GLU A 201 -14.86 5.31 -5.42
N TYR A 202 -14.44 4.51 -6.41
CA TYR A 202 -15.40 3.78 -7.22
C TYR A 202 -15.97 2.63 -6.41
N ILE A 203 -17.23 2.79 -5.98
CA ILE A 203 -18.05 1.74 -5.39
C ILE A 203 -18.76 1.04 -6.56
N PRO A 204 -18.45 -0.24 -6.86
CA PRO A 204 -19.15 -0.96 -7.90
C PRO A 204 -20.65 -1.05 -7.55
N GLY A 205 -21.48 -0.34 -8.30
CA GLY A 205 -22.95 -0.33 -8.14
C GLY A 205 -23.61 1.03 -7.95
N GLU A 206 -22.87 2.14 -7.83
CA GLU A 206 -23.49 3.48 -7.63
C GLU A 206 -23.40 4.44 -8.82
N ASP A 207 -22.61 4.15 -9.86
CA ASP A 207 -22.56 4.99 -11.07
C ASP A 207 -22.75 4.17 -12.35
N GLU A 208 -23.94 4.28 -12.94
CA GLU A 208 -24.23 3.92 -14.32
C GLU A 208 -23.52 4.91 -15.27
N TRP A 209 -22.21 4.74 -15.47
CA TRP A 209 -21.54 5.27 -16.66
C TRP A 209 -20.65 4.20 -17.28
N PHE A 210 -21.32 3.27 -17.97
CA PHE A 210 -20.68 2.48 -19.01
C PHE A 210 -20.28 3.43 -20.15
N LEU A 211 -18.99 3.71 -20.29
CA LEU A 211 -18.46 3.95 -21.64
C LEU A 211 -18.29 2.59 -22.31
N PRO A 212 -18.89 2.36 -23.49
CA PRO A 212 -18.74 1.11 -24.20
C PRO A 212 -17.27 0.96 -24.62
N TYR A 213 -16.65 -0.14 -24.20
CA TYR A 213 -15.44 -0.62 -24.85
C TYR A 213 -15.76 -0.92 -26.33
N PRO A 214 -15.02 -0.35 -27.30
CA PRO A 214 -14.95 -0.93 -28.64
C PRO A 214 -14.13 -2.23 -28.65
#